data_AF-A0AAV6R3Y0-F1
#
_entry.id   AF-A0AAV6R3Y0-F1
#
_cell.length_a   1.000
_cell.length_b   1.000
_cell.length_c   1.000
_cell.angle_alpha   90.00
_cell.angle_beta   90.00
_cell.angle_gamma   90.00
#
_symmetry.space_group_name_H-M   'P 1'
#
loop_
_entity.id
_entity.type
_entity.pdbx_description
1 polymer ?
#
loop_
_entity_poly.entity_id
_entity_poly.type
_entity_poly.pdbx_seq_one_letter_code
_entity_poly.pdbx_strand_id
1 'polypeptide(L)'
;MNEKTPKPKQKPSVSPAAHKTQTTAKPNGSAKQTPKGVKAQSTFSTVDVLRKRLHEKIEESRGQGAPQDALSEAVQAKRAKRKLERERKKRKRKEFRLKKLAEQSAQEQQPEIKPKEEPTPAASKRNETSIVFNKMETVEEVYLDKMQKKKNKKQSVKGQITPLTGKNYKQLLDRVESRKEKLEKLREKDEGKARQMEEKIKWTNLLYKAEGIKIKDDENMLRVALKRKEKNRSQRKKTWGTRSENVTDKMQHRQDKRRKNIQKHKHLKTEKKKDKARKKGRILPEDLKKASVK
;
A
#
# COMPACT_ATOMS: atom_id res chain seq x y z
N MET A 1 -13.96 13.41 54.83
CA MET A 1 -13.61 13.73 53.43
C MET A 1 -14.48 12.87 52.54
N ASN A 2 -15.43 13.52 51.86
CA ASN A 2 -16.50 12.89 51.08
C ASN A 2 -15.95 12.29 49.78
N GLU A 3 -16.05 10.97 49.59
CA GLU A 3 -15.82 10.35 48.29
C GLU A 3 -17.15 10.02 47.60
N LYS A 4 -17.48 10.87 46.62
CA LYS A 4 -18.60 10.72 45.70
C LYS A 4 -18.32 9.59 44.71
N THR A 5 -19.15 8.56 44.72
CA THR A 5 -19.27 7.58 43.63
C THR A 5 -20.11 8.17 42.49
N PRO A 6 -19.69 8.04 41.21
CA PRO A 6 -20.55 8.41 40.08
C PRO A 6 -21.30 7.19 39.51
N LYS A 7 -22.63 7.34 39.43
CA LYS A 7 -23.59 6.50 38.69
C LYS A 7 -23.21 6.33 37.20
N PRO A 8 -23.50 5.17 36.58
CA PRO A 8 -23.35 5.00 35.13
C PRO A 8 -24.49 5.69 34.37
N LYS A 9 -24.13 6.61 33.47
CA LYS A 9 -25.06 7.25 32.51
C LYS A 9 -25.30 6.33 31.31
N GLN A 10 -26.59 6.13 31.02
CA GLN A 10 -27.11 5.47 29.82
C GLN A 10 -26.67 6.23 28.55
N LYS A 11 -26.39 5.48 27.48
CA LYS A 11 -26.21 6.00 26.11
C LYS A 11 -27.39 5.59 25.22
N PRO A 12 -27.76 6.44 24.25
CA PRO A 12 -29.06 6.42 23.59
C PRO A 12 -29.18 5.45 22.40
N SER A 13 -30.44 5.13 22.12
CA SER A 13 -30.95 4.40 20.97
C SER A 13 -30.65 5.12 19.64
N VAL A 14 -30.31 4.33 18.63
CA VAL A 14 -30.09 4.79 17.25
C VAL A 14 -31.36 4.49 16.44
N SER A 15 -32.07 5.55 16.03
CA SER A 15 -33.09 5.47 14.98
C SER A 15 -32.44 5.36 13.60
N PRO A 16 -32.93 4.53 12.67
CA PRO A 16 -32.50 4.57 11.29
C PRO A 16 -33.29 5.61 10.49
N ALA A 17 -32.54 6.49 9.83
CA ALA A 17 -33.04 7.49 8.89
C ALA A 17 -33.60 6.84 7.61
N ALA A 18 -34.77 7.32 7.19
CA ALA A 18 -35.43 7.00 5.94
C ALA A 18 -34.90 7.86 4.79
N HIS A 19 -34.68 7.25 3.62
CA HIS A 19 -34.61 7.95 2.35
C HIS A 19 -35.84 7.62 1.50
N LYS A 20 -36.52 8.70 1.07
CA LYS A 20 -37.66 8.77 0.15
C LYS A 20 -37.24 8.46 -1.30
N THR A 21 -38.09 7.73 -2.02
CA THR A 21 -38.38 8.00 -3.43
C THR A 21 -39.87 7.81 -3.75
N GLN A 22 -40.51 8.93 -4.08
CA GLN A 22 -41.53 9.22 -5.11
C GLN A 22 -42.79 8.33 -5.29
N THR A 23 -43.97 8.99 -5.26
CA THR A 23 -45.14 8.93 -6.19
C THR A 23 -46.35 9.61 -5.50
N THR A 24 -46.74 10.84 -5.86
CA THR A 24 -47.80 11.26 -6.83
C THR A 24 -49.20 10.67 -6.61
N ALA A 25 -50.12 11.52 -6.12
CA ALA A 25 -51.55 11.77 -6.49
C ALA A 25 -52.51 10.56 -6.66
N LYS A 26 -53.80 10.53 -6.25
CA LYS A 26 -54.80 11.42 -5.62
C LYS A 26 -56.03 10.51 -5.24
N PRO A 27 -57.22 10.98 -4.76
CA PRO A 27 -57.91 10.43 -3.58
C PRO A 27 -59.31 9.80 -3.86
N ASN A 28 -60.09 9.61 -2.78
CA ASN A 28 -61.44 9.05 -2.59
C ASN A 28 -61.47 7.52 -2.41
N GLY A 29 -62.19 6.92 -1.47
CA GLY A 29 -63.20 7.40 -0.52
C GLY A 29 -64.11 6.22 -0.18
N SER A 30 -64.58 6.16 1.07
CA SER A 30 -65.70 5.35 1.59
C SER A 30 -65.49 3.90 2.07
N ALA A 31 -65.88 3.74 3.34
CA ALA A 31 -66.78 2.75 3.92
C ALA A 31 -66.37 1.27 4.07
N LYS A 32 -66.48 0.84 5.34
CA LYS A 32 -66.55 -0.53 5.86
C LYS A 32 -67.52 -1.42 5.07
N GLN A 33 -67.17 -2.70 4.91
CA GLN A 33 -67.94 -3.86 5.41
C GLN A 33 -67.23 -5.18 5.07
N THR A 34 -67.17 -6.08 6.06
CA THR A 34 -66.84 -7.50 5.92
C THR A 34 -68.02 -8.26 5.28
N PRO A 35 -67.76 -9.38 4.59
CA PRO A 35 -68.25 -10.64 5.17
C PRO A 35 -67.28 -11.82 5.03
N LYS A 36 -67.58 -12.84 5.83
CA LYS A 36 -66.84 -14.09 6.05
C LYS A 36 -66.95 -15.06 4.86
N GLY A 37 -65.82 -15.69 4.54
CA GLY A 37 -65.70 -17.16 4.43
C GLY A 37 -65.97 -17.83 3.07
N VAL A 38 -64.89 -18.15 2.33
CA VAL A 38 -64.78 -19.36 1.49
C VAL A 38 -63.33 -19.87 1.56
N LYS A 39 -63.17 -21.19 1.68
CA LYS A 39 -61.92 -21.92 1.95
C LYS A 39 -60.91 -21.83 0.79
N ALA A 40 -59.70 -21.38 1.14
CA ALA A 40 -58.38 -21.89 0.75
C ALA A 40 -58.23 -22.59 -0.62
N GLN A 41 -57.97 -21.79 -1.66
CA GLN A 41 -57.02 -22.14 -2.72
C GLN A 41 -56.19 -20.91 -3.08
N SER A 42 -55.11 -20.66 -2.33
CA SER A 42 -54.06 -19.73 -2.75
C SER A 42 -52.75 -20.04 -2.01
N THR A 43 -52.08 -21.12 -2.38
CA THR A 43 -50.71 -21.44 -1.92
C THR A 43 -49.67 -20.59 -2.62
N PHE A 44 -49.89 -19.28 -2.68
CA PHE A 44 -48.83 -18.30 -2.89
C PHE A 44 -48.62 -17.57 -1.56
N SER A 45 -48.21 -18.34 -0.56
CA SER A 45 -47.67 -17.75 0.66
C SER A 45 -46.37 -17.05 0.29
N THR A 46 -46.14 -15.86 0.84
CA THR A 46 -44.86 -15.15 0.77
C THR A 46 -43.68 -16.04 1.19
N VAL A 47 -43.96 -17.01 2.07
CA VAL A 47 -43.03 -18.05 2.51
C VAL A 47 -42.61 -18.98 1.38
N ASP A 48 -43.50 -19.34 0.46
CA ASP A 48 -43.18 -20.24 -0.66
C ASP A 48 -42.34 -19.54 -1.71
N VAL A 49 -42.59 -18.24 -1.94
CA VAL A 49 -41.74 -17.39 -2.78
C VAL A 49 -40.34 -17.24 -2.17
N LEU A 50 -40.27 -17.10 -0.84
CA LEU A 50 -38.99 -17.01 -0.12
C LEU A 50 -38.22 -18.34 -0.15
N ARG A 51 -38.92 -19.47 0.00
CA ARG A 51 -38.33 -20.82 -0.12
C ARG A 51 -37.79 -21.07 -1.52
N LYS A 52 -38.54 -20.69 -2.56
CA LYS A 52 -38.08 -20.77 -3.96
C LYS A 52 -36.84 -19.90 -4.20
N ARG A 53 -36.85 -18.63 -3.77
CA ARG A 53 -35.68 -17.75 -3.84
C ARG A 53 -34.48 -18.27 -3.06
N LEU A 54 -34.71 -18.89 -1.90
CA LEU A 54 -33.64 -19.48 -1.10
C LEU A 54 -33.01 -20.68 -1.82
N HIS A 55 -33.83 -21.55 -2.40
CA HIS A 55 -33.36 -22.72 -3.16
C HIS A 55 -32.57 -22.27 -4.40
N GLU A 56 -33.08 -21.30 -5.15
CA GLU A 56 -32.40 -20.69 -6.29
C GLU A 56 -31.06 -20.07 -5.87
N LYS A 57 -31.01 -19.35 -4.74
CA LYS A 57 -29.77 -18.78 -4.20
C LYS A 57 -28.76 -19.83 -3.75
N ILE A 58 -29.24 -20.95 -3.18
CA ILE A 58 -28.40 -22.07 -2.78
C ILE A 58 -27.80 -22.74 -4.02
N GLU A 59 -28.57 -22.95 -5.09
CA GLU A 59 -28.10 -23.55 -6.33
C GLU A 59 -27.11 -22.65 -7.08
N GLU A 60 -27.38 -21.35 -7.19
CA GLU A 60 -26.43 -20.37 -7.72
C GLU A 60 -25.10 -20.38 -6.95
N SER A 61 -25.15 -20.55 -5.62
CA SER A 61 -23.96 -20.60 -4.77
C SER A 61 -23.22 -21.93 -4.84
N ARG A 62 -23.89 -23.03 -5.22
CA ARG A 62 -23.26 -24.35 -5.39
C ARG A 62 -22.27 -24.39 -6.55
N GLY A 63 -22.44 -23.53 -7.56
CA GLY A 63 -21.46 -23.32 -8.65
C GLY A 63 -20.18 -22.56 -8.25
N GLN A 64 -20.16 -21.95 -7.05
CA GLN A 64 -18.96 -21.29 -6.48
C GLN A 64 -18.12 -22.25 -5.61
N GLY A 65 -18.59 -23.49 -5.43
CA GLY A 65 -17.88 -24.59 -4.76
C GLY A 65 -16.94 -25.37 -5.69
N ALA A 66 -16.21 -26.34 -5.14
CA ALA A 66 -15.35 -27.23 -5.92
C ALA A 66 -16.17 -27.92 -7.03
N PRO A 67 -15.62 -28.08 -8.26
CA PRO A 67 -16.36 -28.64 -9.38
C PRO A 67 -16.83 -30.05 -9.03
N GLN A 68 -18.13 -30.30 -9.20
CA GLN A 68 -18.76 -31.59 -8.92
C GLN A 68 -18.14 -32.73 -9.73
N ASP A 69 -17.59 -32.42 -10.91
CA ASP A 69 -16.87 -33.39 -11.73
C ASP A 69 -15.38 -33.42 -11.41
N ALA A 70 -15.05 -33.97 -10.24
CA ALA A 70 -13.66 -34.25 -9.86
C ALA A 70 -12.94 -35.21 -10.84
N LEU A 71 -13.71 -35.92 -11.67
CA LEU A 71 -13.25 -36.85 -12.69
C LEU A 71 -13.10 -36.23 -14.08
N SER A 72 -13.63 -35.01 -14.32
CA SER A 72 -13.49 -34.33 -15.61
C SER A 72 -12.01 -34.10 -15.95
N GLU A 73 -11.63 -34.46 -17.18
CA GLU A 73 -10.26 -34.40 -17.69
C GLU A 73 -9.64 -33.00 -17.54
N ALA A 74 -10.44 -31.94 -17.71
CA ALA A 74 -10.02 -30.55 -17.53
C ALA A 74 -9.62 -30.24 -16.07
N VAL A 75 -10.31 -30.83 -15.10
CA VAL A 75 -10.02 -30.66 -13.65
C VAL A 75 -8.78 -31.46 -13.27
N GLN A 76 -8.61 -32.66 -13.81
CA GLN A 76 -7.41 -33.49 -13.62
C GLN A 76 -6.16 -32.82 -14.20
N ALA A 77 -6.23 -32.29 -15.42
CA ALA A 77 -5.13 -31.56 -16.06
C ALA A 77 -4.73 -30.31 -15.25
N LYS A 78 -5.69 -29.57 -14.69
CA LYS A 78 -5.43 -28.41 -13.83
C LYS A 78 -4.76 -28.81 -12.51
N ARG A 79 -5.14 -29.95 -11.94
CA ARG A 79 -4.52 -30.52 -10.72
C ARG A 79 -3.10 -31.02 -10.99
N ALA A 80 -2.86 -31.68 -12.13
CA ALA A 80 -1.54 -32.11 -12.57
C ALA A 80 -0.60 -30.91 -12.78
N LYS A 81 -1.05 -29.87 -13.48
CA LYS A 81 -0.29 -28.61 -13.64
C LYS A 81 0.07 -27.97 -12.29
N ARG A 82 -0.88 -27.90 -11.35
CA ARG A 82 -0.61 -27.39 -9.99
C ARG A 82 0.37 -28.26 -9.19
N LYS A 83 0.36 -29.57 -9.39
CA LYS A 83 1.32 -30.51 -8.76
C LYS A 83 2.73 -30.27 -9.30
N LEU A 84 2.90 -30.18 -10.61
CA LEU A 84 4.18 -29.89 -11.26
C LEU A 84 4.73 -28.52 -10.87
N GLU A 85 3.86 -27.49 -10.80
CA GLU A 85 4.27 -26.15 -10.38
C GLU A 85 4.75 -26.11 -8.93
N ARG A 86 4.09 -26.85 -8.03
CA ARG A 86 4.51 -27.00 -6.63
C ARG A 86 5.86 -27.69 -6.52
N GLU A 87 6.09 -28.76 -7.29
CA GLU A 87 7.38 -29.45 -7.33
C GLU A 87 8.49 -28.53 -7.87
N ARG A 88 8.23 -27.77 -8.92
CA ARG A 88 9.18 -26.75 -9.42
C ARG A 88 9.54 -25.72 -8.36
N LYS A 89 8.55 -25.20 -7.62
CA LYS A 89 8.77 -24.24 -6.52
C LYS A 89 9.56 -24.87 -5.36
N LYS A 90 9.31 -26.13 -5.02
CA LYS A 90 10.09 -26.85 -4.00
C LYS A 90 11.54 -27.04 -4.43
N ARG A 91 11.81 -27.44 -5.68
CA ARG A 91 13.17 -27.59 -6.23
C ARG A 91 13.94 -26.28 -6.16
N LYS A 92 13.38 -25.18 -6.67
CA LYS A 92 13.98 -23.83 -6.57
C LYS A 92 14.26 -23.41 -5.13
N ARG A 93 13.37 -23.73 -4.19
CA ARG A 93 13.59 -23.41 -2.76
C ARG A 93 14.70 -24.25 -2.13
N LYS A 94 14.89 -25.50 -2.56
CA LYS A 94 16.01 -26.36 -2.13
C LYS A 94 17.33 -25.85 -2.71
N GLU A 95 17.36 -25.57 -4.01
CA GLU A 95 18.53 -24.99 -4.71
C GLU A 95 18.96 -23.66 -4.06
N PHE A 96 18.01 -22.77 -3.78
CA PHE A 96 18.32 -21.50 -3.12
C PHE A 96 18.84 -21.67 -1.69
N ARG A 97 18.37 -22.68 -0.96
CA ARG A 97 18.90 -23.00 0.38
C ARG A 97 20.30 -23.58 0.30
N LEU A 98 20.57 -24.48 -0.65
CA LEU A 98 21.89 -25.04 -0.88
C LEU A 98 22.88 -23.96 -1.31
N LYS A 99 22.48 -23.05 -2.21
CA LYS A 99 23.30 -21.90 -2.62
C LYS A 99 23.61 -20.98 -1.44
N LYS A 100 22.63 -20.69 -0.58
CA LYS A 100 22.87 -19.91 0.64
C LYS A 100 23.79 -20.60 1.63
N LEU A 101 23.66 -21.91 1.80
CA LEU A 101 24.54 -22.69 2.67
C LEU A 101 25.97 -22.71 2.13
N ALA A 102 26.13 -22.83 0.81
CA ALA A 102 27.42 -22.77 0.12
C ALA A 102 28.06 -21.37 0.17
N GLU A 103 27.26 -20.30 0.03
CA GLU A 103 27.72 -18.92 0.23
C GLU A 103 28.14 -18.67 1.68
N GLN A 104 27.41 -19.22 2.66
CA GLN A 104 27.79 -19.13 4.06
C GLN A 104 29.08 -19.89 4.36
N SER A 105 29.26 -21.10 3.85
CA SER A 105 30.51 -21.86 4.03
C SER A 105 31.69 -21.25 3.28
N ALA A 106 31.46 -20.62 2.12
CA ALA A 106 32.50 -19.89 1.37
C ALA A 106 32.89 -18.57 2.07
N GLN A 107 31.97 -17.96 2.80
CA GLN A 107 32.23 -16.74 3.59
C GLN A 107 32.92 -17.06 4.93
N GLU A 108 32.79 -18.30 5.42
CA GLU A 108 33.50 -18.82 6.61
C GLU A 108 34.93 -19.29 6.27
N GLN A 109 35.28 -19.43 4.99
CA GLN A 109 36.64 -19.68 4.48
C GLN A 109 37.20 -18.44 3.77
N GLN A 110 37.43 -17.34 4.50
CA GLN A 110 38.40 -16.33 4.05
C GLN A 110 39.78 -16.63 4.64
N PRO A 111 40.81 -16.91 3.83
CA PRO A 111 42.20 -16.84 4.26
C PRO A 111 42.72 -15.39 4.26
N GLU A 112 43.45 -15.03 5.31
CA GLU A 112 44.15 -13.77 5.51
C GLU A 112 45.28 -13.51 4.48
N ILE A 113 45.15 -12.37 3.79
CA ILE A 113 46.14 -11.38 3.33
C ILE A 113 47.64 -11.76 3.32
N LYS A 114 48.30 -11.62 2.15
CA LYS A 114 49.60 -10.92 1.98
C LYS A 114 49.72 -10.25 0.59
N PRO A 115 50.08 -8.96 0.48
CA PRO A 115 50.46 -8.30 -0.77
C PRO A 115 51.99 -8.41 -0.99
N LYS A 116 52.43 -8.55 -2.24
CA LYS A 116 53.83 -8.31 -2.62
C LYS A 116 53.90 -7.66 -4.01
N GLU A 117 54.84 -6.73 -4.10
CA GLU A 117 55.02 -5.65 -5.07
C GLU A 117 55.49 -6.10 -6.46
N GLU A 118 55.31 -5.21 -7.44
CA GLU A 118 55.85 -5.26 -8.80
C GLU A 118 57.39 -5.10 -8.83
N PRO A 119 58.05 -5.44 -9.96
CA PRO A 119 58.62 -4.36 -10.77
C PRO A 119 58.48 -4.53 -12.30
N THR A 120 58.82 -3.44 -12.98
CA THR A 120 58.55 -2.98 -14.36
C THR A 120 59.57 -3.49 -15.42
N PRO A 121 59.73 -2.88 -16.62
CA PRO A 121 59.23 -3.39 -17.91
C PRO A 121 60.36 -3.74 -18.92
N ALA A 122 60.05 -4.51 -19.97
CA ALA A 122 60.94 -4.65 -21.12
C ALA A 122 60.16 -4.67 -22.44
N ALA A 123 60.59 -3.80 -23.35
CA ALA A 123 60.01 -3.55 -24.66
C ALA A 123 60.21 -4.73 -25.63
N SER A 124 59.19 -5.03 -26.45
CA SER A 124 59.43 -5.54 -27.80
C SER A 124 58.28 -5.16 -28.73
N LYS A 125 58.64 -4.51 -29.85
CA LYS A 125 57.78 -4.27 -31.00
C LYS A 125 57.47 -5.60 -31.66
N ARG A 126 56.19 -5.92 -31.92
CA ARG A 126 55.73 -6.75 -33.05
C ARG A 126 54.20 -6.91 -33.06
N ASN A 127 53.64 -6.72 -34.26
CA ASN A 127 52.36 -7.22 -34.76
C ASN A 127 51.13 -6.31 -34.57
N GLU A 128 51.04 -5.31 -35.46
CA GLU A 128 49.77 -4.81 -35.99
C GLU A 128 49.02 -6.02 -36.59
N THR A 129 47.75 -6.25 -36.22
CA THR A 129 46.81 -7.34 -36.64
C THR A 129 46.41 -8.41 -35.63
N SER A 130 46.59 -8.20 -34.31
CA SER A 130 45.82 -8.99 -33.32
C SER A 130 44.73 -8.14 -32.68
N ILE A 131 43.48 -8.46 -32.97
CA ILE A 131 42.32 -7.90 -32.26
C ILE A 131 42.33 -8.52 -30.86
N VAL A 132 42.82 -7.75 -29.88
CA VAL A 132 42.83 -8.13 -28.46
C VAL A 132 41.43 -7.86 -27.89
N PHE A 133 40.73 -8.91 -27.46
CA PHE A 133 39.38 -8.88 -26.87
C PHE A 133 39.27 -8.13 -25.51
N ASN A 134 40.26 -7.32 -25.15
CA ASN A 134 40.29 -6.61 -23.86
C ASN A 134 40.81 -5.16 -23.97
N LYS A 135 40.78 -4.57 -25.17
CA LYS A 135 40.89 -3.11 -25.31
C LYS A 135 39.48 -2.55 -25.46
N MET A 136 38.93 -2.06 -24.35
CA MET A 136 37.77 -1.19 -24.40
C MET A 136 38.24 0.13 -25.01
N GLU A 137 38.13 0.29 -26.33
CA GLU A 137 38.00 1.62 -26.90
C GLU A 137 36.70 2.19 -26.37
N THR A 138 36.81 2.98 -25.30
CA THR A 138 35.77 3.94 -25.01
C THR A 138 35.69 4.81 -26.26
N VAL A 139 34.64 4.60 -27.06
CA VAL A 139 34.13 5.61 -27.99
C VAL A 139 34.34 6.94 -27.30
N GLU A 140 34.97 7.86 -28.02
CA GLU A 140 35.24 9.24 -27.65
C GLU A 140 33.91 10.00 -27.46
N GLU A 141 33.00 9.47 -26.65
CA GLU A 141 31.90 10.15 -26.02
C GLU A 141 32.53 11.01 -24.94
N VAL A 142 33.17 12.07 -25.45
CA VAL A 142 33.79 13.20 -24.80
C VAL A 142 33.37 13.28 -23.34
N TYR A 143 34.33 13.03 -22.44
CA TYR A 143 34.28 13.54 -21.07
C TYR A 143 34.27 15.07 -21.16
N LEU A 144 33.16 15.66 -21.62
CA LEU A 144 32.96 17.10 -21.64
C LEU A 144 33.11 17.55 -20.20
N ASP A 145 34.15 18.33 -19.96
CA ASP A 145 34.40 18.93 -18.67
C ASP A 145 33.10 19.59 -18.16
N LYS A 146 32.86 19.54 -16.85
CA LYS A 146 31.64 20.11 -16.23
C LYS A 146 31.42 21.56 -16.67
N MET A 147 32.50 22.28 -16.98
CA MET A 147 32.46 23.64 -17.52
C MET A 147 31.91 23.70 -18.95
N GLN A 148 32.32 22.79 -19.84
CA GLN A 148 31.80 22.71 -21.20
C GLN A 148 30.32 22.31 -21.22
N LYS A 149 29.90 21.36 -20.37
CA LYS A 149 28.47 21.00 -20.22
C LYS A 149 27.61 22.19 -19.76
N LYS A 150 28.12 23.01 -18.85
CA LYS A 150 27.44 24.24 -18.40
C LYS A 150 27.34 25.28 -19.52
N LYS A 151 28.40 25.46 -20.31
CA LYS A 151 28.39 26.37 -21.47
C LYS A 151 27.36 25.91 -22.51
N ASN A 152 27.39 24.63 -22.90
CA ASN A 152 26.44 24.07 -23.88
C ASN A 152 24.99 24.20 -23.41
N LYS A 153 24.74 24.01 -22.11
CA LYS A 153 23.40 24.21 -21.53
C LYS A 153 22.94 25.66 -21.51
N LYS A 154 23.85 26.63 -21.41
CA LYS A 154 23.51 28.06 -21.56
C LYS A 154 23.22 28.39 -23.03
N GLN A 155 23.99 27.82 -23.95
CA GLN A 155 23.78 28.01 -25.39
C GLN A 155 22.46 27.40 -25.88
N SER A 156 22.01 26.28 -25.30
CA SER A 156 20.72 25.67 -25.65
C SER A 156 19.49 26.40 -25.09
N VAL A 157 19.68 27.41 -24.22
CA VAL A 157 18.57 28.19 -23.67
C VAL A 157 18.21 29.34 -24.61
N LYS A 158 17.08 29.19 -25.28
CA LYS A 158 16.49 30.19 -26.17
C LYS A 158 16.19 31.48 -25.39
N GLY A 159 16.65 32.61 -25.94
CA GLY A 159 16.41 33.94 -25.38
C GLY A 159 16.97 34.21 -23.98
N GLN A 160 17.92 33.39 -23.50
CA GLN A 160 18.47 33.44 -22.13
C GLN A 160 17.41 33.21 -21.01
N ILE A 161 16.22 32.72 -21.37
CA ILE A 161 15.13 32.45 -20.43
C ILE A 161 14.99 30.94 -20.28
N THR A 162 15.35 30.42 -19.11
CA THR A 162 15.22 28.98 -18.85
C THR A 162 13.76 28.57 -18.77
N PRO A 163 13.30 27.51 -19.46
CA PRO A 163 11.90 27.13 -19.43
C PRO A 163 11.51 26.59 -18.04
N LEU A 164 10.30 26.90 -17.59
CA LEU A 164 9.79 26.47 -16.29
C LEU A 164 9.22 25.05 -16.36
N THR A 165 10.12 24.07 -16.27
CA THR A 165 9.81 22.66 -16.47
C THR A 165 10.04 21.83 -15.20
N GLY A 166 9.43 20.63 -15.17
CA GLY A 166 9.68 19.63 -14.14
C GLY A 166 8.59 19.47 -13.08
N LYS A 167 8.94 18.78 -11.99
CA LYS A 167 8.03 18.37 -10.88
C LYS A 167 8.46 18.92 -9.51
N ASN A 168 9.40 19.87 -9.50
CA ASN A 168 9.91 20.52 -8.29
C ASN A 168 9.10 21.78 -8.00
N TYR A 169 7.83 21.61 -7.60
CA TYR A 169 6.87 22.70 -7.48
C TYR A 169 7.34 23.87 -6.58
N LYS A 170 8.17 23.61 -5.56
CA LYS A 170 8.80 24.66 -4.72
C LYS A 170 9.74 25.55 -5.55
N GLN A 171 10.74 24.93 -6.18
CA GLN A 171 11.69 25.65 -7.05
C GLN A 171 11.00 26.35 -8.23
N LEU A 172 9.91 25.77 -8.76
CA LEU A 172 9.14 26.45 -9.79
C LEU A 172 8.43 27.69 -9.22
N LEU A 173 7.82 27.59 -8.04
CA LEU A 173 7.19 28.73 -7.37
C LEU A 173 8.20 29.86 -7.14
N ASP A 174 9.36 29.56 -6.55
CA ASP A 174 10.42 30.54 -6.28
C ASP A 174 10.91 31.22 -7.58
N ARG A 175 10.95 30.47 -8.68
CA ARG A 175 11.31 31.02 -10.01
C ARG A 175 10.19 31.88 -10.62
N VAL A 176 8.93 31.55 -10.40
CA VAL A 176 7.80 32.41 -10.83
C VAL A 176 7.82 33.71 -10.04
N GLU A 177 7.94 33.62 -8.72
CA GLU A 177 7.97 34.77 -7.80
C GLU A 177 9.14 35.69 -8.13
N SER A 178 10.36 35.15 -8.23
CA SER A 178 11.53 35.96 -8.62
C SER A 178 11.45 36.56 -10.04
N ARG A 179 10.69 35.96 -10.97
CA ARG A 179 10.43 36.58 -12.29
C ARG A 179 9.47 37.75 -12.16
N LYS A 180 8.40 37.60 -11.39
CA LYS A 180 7.42 38.67 -11.14
C LYS A 180 8.08 39.84 -10.43
N GLU A 181 8.84 39.59 -9.37
CA GLU A 181 9.59 40.64 -8.67
C GLU A 181 10.57 41.38 -9.58
N LYS A 182 11.26 40.68 -10.49
CA LYS A 182 12.16 41.32 -11.46
C LYS A 182 11.40 42.20 -12.46
N LEU A 183 10.22 41.77 -12.90
CA LEU A 183 9.37 42.57 -13.79
C LEU A 183 8.79 43.77 -13.06
N GLU A 184 8.35 43.62 -11.82
CA GLU A 184 7.85 44.73 -10.98
C GLU A 184 8.96 45.76 -10.71
N LYS A 185 10.15 45.32 -10.28
CA LYS A 185 11.32 46.21 -10.12
C LYS A 185 11.73 46.91 -11.42
N LEU A 186 11.49 46.30 -12.58
CA LEU A 186 11.73 46.92 -13.88
C LEU A 186 10.61 47.89 -14.24
N ARG A 187 9.34 47.58 -13.94
CA ARG A 187 8.20 48.48 -14.16
C ARG A 187 8.32 49.76 -13.33
N GLU A 188 8.78 49.65 -12.08
CA GLU A 188 9.03 50.79 -11.19
C GLU A 188 10.11 51.74 -11.72
N LYS A 189 11.10 51.20 -12.46
CA LYS A 189 12.20 51.99 -13.01
C LYS A 189 11.90 52.51 -14.42
N ASP A 190 11.51 51.60 -15.31
CA ASP A 190 11.34 51.83 -16.75
C ASP A 190 10.24 50.91 -17.32
N GLU A 191 9.04 51.46 -17.53
CA GLU A 191 7.92 50.69 -18.09
C GLU A 191 8.22 50.11 -19.48
N GLY A 192 8.93 50.84 -20.34
CA GLY A 192 9.24 50.40 -21.70
C GLY A 192 10.11 49.15 -21.73
N LYS A 193 11.16 49.09 -20.89
CA LYS A 193 12.03 47.92 -20.76
C LYS A 193 11.28 46.74 -20.14
N ALA A 194 10.36 46.99 -19.22
CA ALA A 194 9.51 45.95 -18.65
C ALA A 194 8.60 45.31 -19.72
N ARG A 195 7.95 46.11 -20.57
CA ARG A 195 7.10 45.62 -21.68
C ARG A 195 7.90 44.76 -22.66
N GLN A 196 9.09 45.21 -23.07
CA GLN A 196 9.99 44.43 -23.94
C GLN A 196 10.40 43.09 -23.29
N MET A 197 10.69 43.08 -21.99
CA MET A 197 11.02 41.86 -21.25
C MET A 197 9.82 40.90 -21.15
N GLU A 198 8.61 41.43 -20.94
CA GLU A 198 7.38 40.63 -20.94
C GLU A 198 7.10 40.01 -22.31
N GLU A 199 7.25 40.78 -23.39
CA GLU A 199 7.13 40.28 -24.76
C GLU A 199 8.16 39.19 -25.04
N LYS A 200 9.42 39.40 -24.65
CA LYS A 200 10.47 38.39 -24.78
C LYS A 200 10.13 37.11 -24.02
N ILE A 201 9.58 37.20 -22.81
CA ILE A 201 9.10 36.04 -22.05
C ILE A 201 7.93 35.35 -22.77
N LYS A 202 6.96 36.10 -23.28
CA LYS A 202 5.80 35.55 -24.01
C LYS A 202 6.24 34.80 -25.28
N TRP A 203 7.10 35.40 -26.10
CA TRP A 203 7.60 34.80 -27.34
C TRP A 203 8.50 33.58 -27.09
N THR A 204 9.41 33.65 -26.13
CA THR A 204 10.24 32.49 -25.76
C THR A 204 9.40 31.35 -25.20
N ASN A 205 8.37 31.65 -24.40
CA ASN A 205 7.43 30.66 -23.91
C ASN A 205 6.62 30.01 -25.05
N LEU A 206 6.16 30.78 -26.05
CA LEU A 206 5.48 30.23 -27.23
C LEU A 206 6.40 29.30 -28.02
N LEU A 207 7.65 29.70 -28.23
CA LEU A 207 8.64 28.93 -28.96
C LEU A 207 8.98 27.61 -28.25
N TYR A 208 9.06 27.61 -26.92
CA TYR A 208 9.23 26.40 -26.13
C TYR A 208 7.99 25.50 -26.13
N LYS A 209 6.77 26.08 -26.12
CA LYS A 209 5.53 25.31 -26.27
C LYS A 209 5.45 24.65 -27.64
N ALA A 210 5.88 25.34 -28.70
CA ALA A 210 5.95 24.81 -30.06
C ALA A 210 6.98 23.66 -30.18
N GLU A 211 8.10 23.74 -29.46
CA GLU A 211 9.07 22.62 -29.33
C GLU A 211 8.48 21.41 -28.57
N GLY A 212 7.31 21.56 -27.93
CA GLY A 212 6.65 20.52 -27.14
C GLY A 212 7.03 20.52 -25.67
N ILE A 213 7.78 21.52 -25.19
CA ILE A 213 8.14 21.65 -23.78
C ILE A 213 6.94 22.13 -22.97
N LYS A 214 6.54 21.34 -21.97
CA LYS A 214 5.44 21.67 -21.05
C LYS A 214 5.87 22.69 -20.00
N ILE A 215 5.62 23.97 -20.28
CA ILE A 215 5.89 25.09 -19.38
C ILE A 215 4.80 25.19 -18.30
N LYS A 216 5.21 25.39 -17.05
CA LYS A 216 4.34 25.48 -15.87
C LYS A 216 4.56 26.79 -15.12
N ASP A 217 4.00 27.87 -15.64
CA ASP A 217 4.21 29.22 -15.10
C ASP A 217 3.09 29.67 -14.14
N ASP A 218 1.99 28.90 -14.03
CA ASP A 218 0.83 29.27 -13.22
C ASP A 218 1.05 29.01 -11.72
N GLU A 219 1.20 30.09 -10.95
CA GLU A 219 1.44 30.06 -9.50
C GLU A 219 0.35 29.28 -8.74
N ASN A 220 -0.93 29.51 -9.07
CA ASN A 220 -2.05 28.83 -8.43
C ASN A 220 -2.01 27.32 -8.67
N MET A 221 -1.71 26.88 -9.90
CA MET A 221 -1.58 25.46 -10.22
C MET A 221 -0.35 24.84 -9.55
N LEU A 222 0.76 25.56 -9.46
CA LEU A 222 1.96 25.12 -8.75
C LEU A 222 1.68 24.91 -7.25
N ARG A 223 0.97 25.84 -6.60
CA ARG A 223 0.53 25.71 -5.21
C ARG A 223 -0.40 24.52 -5.00
N VAL A 224 -1.37 24.31 -5.88
CA VAL A 224 -2.27 23.14 -5.83
C VAL A 224 -1.50 21.84 -6.01
N ALA A 225 -0.55 21.80 -6.96
CA ALA A 225 0.29 20.63 -7.21
C ALA A 225 1.20 20.31 -6.02
N LEU A 226 1.73 21.33 -5.35
CA LEU A 226 2.51 21.21 -4.12
C LEU A 226 1.65 20.61 -2.99
N LYS A 227 0.46 21.16 -2.74
CA LYS A 227 -0.48 20.63 -1.75
C LYS A 227 -0.85 19.17 -2.04
N ARG A 228 -1.09 18.81 -3.31
CA ARG A 228 -1.37 17.42 -3.71
C ARG A 228 -0.17 16.50 -3.45
N LYS A 229 1.05 16.96 -3.72
CA LYS A 229 2.28 16.20 -3.44
C LYS A 229 2.46 15.94 -1.94
N GLU A 230 2.18 16.94 -1.11
CA GLU A 230 2.23 16.83 0.35
C GLU A 230 1.14 15.90 0.89
N LYS A 231 -0.09 16.00 0.38
CA LYS A 231 -1.18 15.07 0.70
C LYS A 231 -0.81 13.62 0.38
N ASN A 232 -0.24 13.36 -0.79
CA ASN A 232 0.18 12.01 -1.16
C ASN A 232 1.31 11.49 -0.25
N ARG A 233 2.23 12.36 0.16
CA ARG A 233 3.30 12.02 1.11
C ARG A 233 2.74 11.69 2.50
N SER A 234 1.78 12.47 2.99
CA SER A 234 1.15 12.25 4.29
C SER A 234 0.31 10.96 4.29
N GLN A 235 -0.44 10.70 3.23
CA GLN A 235 -1.14 9.42 3.04
C GLN A 235 -0.17 8.24 3.06
N ARG A 236 0.93 8.32 2.30
CA ARG A 236 1.95 7.26 2.32
C ARG A 236 2.52 7.06 3.72
N LYS A 237 2.86 8.14 4.44
CA LYS A 237 3.33 8.07 5.83
C LYS A 237 2.32 7.37 6.74
N LYS A 238 1.03 7.74 6.66
CA LYS A 238 -0.05 7.10 7.42
C LYS A 238 -0.17 5.61 7.10
N THR A 239 -0.24 5.25 5.81
CA THR A 239 -0.34 3.84 5.41
C THR A 239 0.85 3.00 5.88
N TRP A 240 2.05 3.58 5.92
CA TRP A 240 3.22 2.90 6.43
C TRP A 240 3.20 2.76 7.95
N GLY A 241 2.76 3.81 8.66
CA GLY A 241 2.52 3.77 10.11
C GLY A 241 1.54 2.66 10.50
N THR A 242 0.36 2.62 9.87
CA THR A 242 -0.65 1.58 10.11
C THR A 242 -0.13 0.17 9.77
N ARG A 243 0.73 0.03 8.75
CA ARG A 243 1.35 -1.27 8.45
C ARG A 243 2.30 -1.71 9.55
N SER A 244 3.14 -0.81 10.05
CA SER A 244 4.06 -1.09 11.15
C SER A 244 3.30 -1.44 12.44
N GLU A 245 2.29 -0.65 12.79
CA GLU A 245 1.41 -0.89 13.95
C GLU A 245 0.71 -2.25 13.85
N ASN A 246 0.14 -2.59 12.70
CA ASN A 246 -0.51 -3.89 12.51
C ASN A 246 0.48 -5.07 12.66
N VAL A 247 1.74 -4.90 12.27
CA VAL A 247 2.78 -5.92 12.48
C VAL A 247 3.09 -6.08 13.96
N THR A 248 3.27 -4.99 14.70
CA THR A 248 3.50 -5.04 16.15
C THR A 248 2.32 -5.61 16.90
N ASP A 249 1.09 -5.24 16.53
CA ASP A 249 -0.15 -5.73 17.13
C ASP A 249 -0.31 -7.24 16.91
N LYS A 250 -0.05 -7.72 15.69
CA LYS A 250 -0.08 -9.16 15.39
C LYS A 250 0.97 -9.93 16.18
N MET A 251 2.15 -9.37 16.36
CA MET A 251 3.20 -9.97 17.18
C MET A 251 2.77 -10.03 18.65
N GLN A 252 2.27 -8.92 19.18
CA GLN A 252 1.80 -8.83 20.56
C GLN A 252 0.62 -9.77 20.82
N HIS A 253 -0.37 -9.81 19.92
CA HIS A 253 -1.51 -10.72 20.02
C HIS A 253 -1.09 -12.20 20.07
N ARG A 254 -0.06 -12.59 19.29
CA ARG A 254 0.50 -13.96 19.35
C ARG A 254 1.15 -14.24 20.70
N GLN A 255 1.92 -13.28 21.22
CA GLN A 255 2.55 -13.42 22.54
C GLN A 255 1.51 -13.49 23.66
N ASP A 256 0.49 -12.64 23.62
CA ASP A 256 -0.59 -12.63 24.61
C ASP A 256 -1.43 -13.89 24.56
N LYS A 257 -1.71 -14.42 23.35
CA LYS A 257 -2.36 -15.73 23.19
C LYS A 257 -1.51 -16.84 23.82
N ARG A 258 -0.19 -16.84 23.61
CA ARG A 258 0.72 -17.80 24.24
C ARG A 258 0.72 -17.66 25.76
N ARG A 259 0.81 -16.44 26.29
CA ARG A 259 0.77 -16.16 27.74
C ARG A 259 -0.54 -16.65 28.37
N LYS A 260 -1.68 -16.33 27.76
CA LYS A 260 -3.01 -16.79 28.20
C LYS A 260 -3.11 -18.32 28.19
N ASN A 261 -2.61 -18.98 27.15
CA ASN A 261 -2.63 -20.45 27.08
C ASN A 261 -1.75 -21.10 28.15
N ILE A 262 -0.55 -20.54 28.41
CA ILE A 262 0.33 -21.00 29.49
C ILE A 262 -0.32 -20.81 30.85
N GLN A 263 -0.94 -19.65 31.12
CA GLN A 263 -1.67 -19.38 32.35
C GLN A 263 -2.83 -20.36 32.54
N LYS A 264 -3.65 -20.58 31.49
CA LYS A 264 -4.73 -21.57 31.51
C LYS A 264 -4.19 -22.97 31.83
N HIS A 265 -3.08 -23.38 31.21
CA HIS A 265 -2.50 -24.69 31.47
C HIS A 265 -1.94 -24.82 32.90
N LYS A 266 -1.33 -23.77 33.45
CA LYS A 266 -0.92 -23.72 34.86
C LYS A 266 -2.13 -23.85 35.79
N HIS A 267 -3.19 -23.10 35.54
CA HIS A 267 -4.43 -23.16 36.30
C HIS A 267 -5.10 -24.54 36.22
N LEU A 268 -5.18 -25.15 35.03
CA LEU A 268 -5.72 -26.50 34.87
C LEU A 268 -4.88 -27.54 35.63
N LYS A 269 -3.55 -27.38 35.69
CA LYS A 269 -2.69 -28.25 36.50
C LYS A 269 -2.94 -28.08 37.99
N THR A 270 -3.13 -26.86 38.49
CA THR A 270 -3.44 -26.61 39.90
C THR A 270 -4.82 -27.13 40.26
N GLU A 271 -5.85 -26.88 39.44
CA GLU A 271 -7.21 -27.41 39.65
C GLU A 271 -7.23 -28.94 39.62
N LYS A 272 -6.57 -29.58 38.64
CA LYS A 272 -6.45 -31.06 38.64
C LYS A 272 -5.79 -31.60 39.90
N LYS A 273 -4.84 -30.90 40.51
CA LYS A 273 -4.23 -31.29 41.79
C LYS A 273 -5.23 -31.12 42.94
N LYS A 274 -5.98 -30.01 42.97
CA LYS A 274 -7.05 -29.77 43.96
C LYS A 274 -8.14 -30.84 43.87
N ASP A 275 -8.63 -31.14 42.67
CA ASP A 275 -9.66 -32.16 42.46
C ASP A 275 -9.21 -33.56 42.88
N LYS A 276 -7.95 -33.91 42.61
CA LYS A 276 -7.36 -35.17 43.11
C LYS A 276 -7.29 -35.20 44.64
N ALA A 277 -7.01 -34.08 45.30
CA ALA A 277 -7.00 -34.00 46.77
C ALA A 277 -8.43 -34.17 47.34
N ARG A 278 -9.42 -33.48 46.75
CA ARG A 278 -10.84 -33.63 47.10
C ARG A 278 -11.34 -35.07 46.93
N LYS A 279 -11.01 -35.72 45.81
CA LYS A 279 -11.36 -37.14 45.56
C LYS A 279 -10.75 -38.10 46.58
N LYS A 280 -9.61 -37.73 47.20
CA LYS A 280 -8.97 -38.48 48.28
C LYS A 280 -9.49 -38.09 49.67
N GLY A 281 -10.55 -37.28 49.76
CA GLY A 281 -11.14 -36.82 51.03
C GLY A 281 -10.35 -35.73 51.74
N ARG A 282 -9.33 -35.11 51.12
CA ARG A 282 -8.57 -34.01 51.73
C ARG A 282 -9.33 -32.69 51.57
N ILE A 283 -9.60 -32.02 52.69
CA ILE A 283 -10.27 -30.72 52.72
C ILE A 283 -9.25 -29.63 52.36
N LEU A 284 -9.54 -28.81 51.36
CA LEU A 284 -8.68 -27.70 50.94
C LEU A 284 -9.04 -26.42 51.71
N PRO A 285 -8.07 -25.51 51.95
CA PRO A 285 -8.34 -24.22 52.61
C PRO A 285 -9.40 -23.37 51.90
N GLU A 286 -9.53 -23.51 50.57
CA GLU A 286 -10.57 -22.83 49.78
C GLU A 286 -11.97 -23.35 50.10
N ASP A 287 -12.10 -24.64 50.43
CA ASP A 287 -13.39 -25.26 50.73
C ASP A 287 -13.84 -24.87 52.16
N LEU A 288 -12.90 -24.69 53.09
CA LEU A 288 -13.16 -24.12 54.42
C LEU A 288 -13.63 -22.66 54.34
N LYS A 289 -12.99 -21.85 53.50
CA LYS A 289 -13.42 -20.45 53.26
C LYS A 289 -14.80 -20.37 52.60
N LYS A 290 -15.17 -21.33 51.76
CA LYS A 290 -16.53 -21.40 51.19
C LYS A 290 -17.57 -21.83 52.22
N ALA A 291 -17.21 -22.72 53.13
CA ALA A 291 -18.08 -23.17 54.21
C ALA A 291 -18.31 -22.07 55.27
N SER A 292 -17.33 -21.20 55.51
CA SER A 292 -17.43 -20.08 56.47
C SER A 292 -18.13 -18.83 55.94
N VAL A 293 -18.48 -18.78 54.64
CA VAL A 293 -19.17 -17.65 53.99
C VAL A 293 -20.67 -17.94 53.82
N LYS A 294 -21.15 -19.06 54.36
CA LYS A 294 -22.56 -19.31 54.67
C LYS A 294 -22.80 -19.03 56.14
#